data_AF-A0A3S4FC66-F1
#
_entry.id   AF-A0A3S4FC66-F1
#
_cell.length_a   1.000
_cell.length_b   1.000
_cell.length_c   1.000
_cell.angle_alpha   90.00
_cell.angle_beta   90.00
_cell.angle_gamma   90.00
#
_symmetry.space_group_name_H-M   'P 1'
#
loop_
_entity.id
_entity.type
_entity.pdbx_description
1 polymer ?
#
loop_
_entity_poly.entity_id
_entity_poly.type
_entity_poly.pdbx_seq_one_letter_code
_entity_poly.pdbx_strand_id
1 'polypeptide(L)'
;MLVSITWNFIVGFCVLGAALAIRIALGHVTIQLPDTWWMYLGGPLGLLSIGLMAILVRGLGLLMLGVASTAGQLLGSVLIDELIPSLGNTVYLVTIIGTLFALVGAIVTTIPEYRASKMAQRIEVSE
;
A
#
# COMPACT_ATOMS: atom_id res chain seq x y z
N MET A 1 11.79 12.09 -3.87
CA MET A 1 10.66 11.46 -3.16
C MET A 1 9.92 12.42 -2.23
N LEU A 2 10.59 13.11 -1.30
CA LEU A 2 9.92 14.00 -0.33
C LEU A 2 9.02 15.05 -1.00
N VAL A 3 9.51 15.73 -2.05
CA VAL A 3 8.73 16.72 -2.82
C VAL A 3 7.44 16.11 -3.41
N SER A 4 7.52 14.88 -3.93
CA SER A 4 6.37 14.18 -4.51
C SER A 4 5.37 13.73 -3.45
N ILE A 5 5.85 13.24 -2.31
CA ILE A 5 5.00 12.85 -1.16
C ILE A 5 4.24 14.08 -0.65
N THR A 6 4.93 15.19 -0.43
CA THR A 6 4.31 16.44 0.03
C THR A 6 3.24 16.91 -0.95
N TRP A 7 3.52 16.88 -2.26
CA TRP A 7 2.54 17.30 -3.26
C TRP A 7 1.32 16.38 -3.32
N ASN A 8 1.53 15.05 -3.26
CA ASN A 8 0.44 14.08 -3.23
C ASN A 8 -0.48 14.30 -2.02
N PHE A 9 0.10 14.56 -0.85
CA PHE A 9 -0.65 14.87 0.36
C PHE A 9 -1.41 16.18 0.29
N ILE A 10 -0.80 17.24 -0.24
CA ILE A 10 -1.47 18.54 -0.41
C ILE A 10 -2.68 18.37 -1.34
N VAL A 11 -2.47 17.74 -2.51
CA VAL A 11 -3.56 17.52 -3.47
C VAL A 11 -4.66 16.65 -2.86
N GLY A 12 -4.30 15.52 -2.24
CA GLY A 12 -5.27 14.63 -1.58
C GLY A 12 -6.04 15.32 -0.46
N PHE A 13 -5.36 16.09 0.39
CA PHE A 13 -5.99 16.87 1.47
C PHE A 13 -6.94 17.92 0.92
N CYS A 14 -6.53 18.67 -0.11
CA CYS A 14 -7.39 19.67 -0.75
C CYS A 14 -8.63 19.03 -1.39
N VAL A 15 -8.47 17.93 -2.11
CA VAL A 15 -9.58 17.22 -2.77
C VAL A 15 -10.55 16.63 -1.74
N LEU A 16 -10.05 15.90 -0.74
CA LEU A 16 -10.88 15.31 0.31
C LEU A 16 -11.53 16.40 1.17
N GLY A 17 -10.80 17.48 1.47
CA GLY A 17 -11.32 18.64 2.19
C GLY A 17 -12.43 19.36 1.44
N ALA A 18 -12.29 19.55 0.13
CA ALA A 18 -13.33 20.11 -0.72
C ALA A 18 -14.55 19.20 -0.79
N ALA A 19 -14.36 17.89 -0.97
CA ALA A 19 -15.45 16.92 -0.96
C ALA A 19 -16.22 16.93 0.38
N LEU A 20 -15.50 17.02 1.50
CA LEU A 20 -16.10 17.15 2.83
C LEU A 20 -16.87 18.47 2.95
N ALA A 21 -16.30 19.60 2.53
CA ALA A 21 -16.96 20.90 2.57
C ALA A 21 -18.27 20.91 1.76
N ILE A 22 -18.26 20.30 0.57
CA ILE A 22 -19.46 20.12 -0.25
C ILE A 22 -20.51 19.28 0.50
N ARG A 23 -20.10 18.14 1.09
CA ARG A 23 -21.04 17.31 1.87
C ARG A 23 -21.64 18.05 3.07
N ILE A 24 -20.84 18.89 3.75
CA ILE A 24 -21.31 19.74 4.85
C ILE A 24 -22.33 20.76 4.31
N ALA A 25 -22.02 21.44 3.21
CA ALA A 25 -22.90 22.44 2.60
C ALA A 25 -24.24 21.84 2.14
N LEU A 26 -24.25 20.57 1.72
CA LEU A 26 -25.47 19.82 1.35
C LEU A 26 -26.22 19.25 2.56
N GLY A 27 -25.73 19.42 3.79
CA GLY A 27 -26.35 18.87 5.01
C GLY A 27 -26.24 17.35 5.15
N HIS A 28 -25.39 16.69 4.36
CA HIS A 28 -25.22 15.22 4.35
C HIS A 28 -24.16 14.73 5.34
N VAL A 29 -23.91 15.49 6.41
CA VAL A 29 -22.86 15.20 7.39
C VAL A 29 -23.44 15.12 8.79
N THR A 30 -23.36 13.92 9.36
CA THR A 30 -23.55 13.67 10.79
C THR A 30 -22.17 13.46 11.40
N ILE A 31 -21.72 14.37 12.25
CA ILE A 31 -20.46 14.20 12.97
C ILE A 31 -20.73 13.28 14.16
N GLN A 32 -20.44 11.99 14.00
CA GLN A 32 -20.40 11.02 15.08
C GLN A 32 -18.98 10.51 15.20
N LEU A 33 -18.38 10.71 16.36
CA LEU A 33 -17.06 10.15 16.64
C LEU A 33 -17.21 8.65 16.91
N PRO A 34 -16.34 7.80 16.36
CA PRO A 34 -16.39 6.39 16.67
C PRO A 34 -16.04 6.14 18.15
N ASP A 35 -16.91 5.42 18.87
CA ASP A 35 -16.64 5.03 20.27
C ASP A 35 -15.47 4.02 20.39
N THR A 36 -15.08 3.45 19.26
CA THR A 36 -14.10 2.38 19.15
C THR A 36 -12.69 2.94 18.97
N TRP A 37 -11.83 2.76 19.98
CA TRP A 37 -10.51 3.40 20.04
C TRP A 37 -9.59 3.07 18.87
N TRP A 38 -9.63 1.84 18.32
CA TRP A 38 -8.75 1.47 17.23
C TRP A 38 -9.11 2.14 15.89
N MET A 39 -10.32 2.67 15.73
CA MET A 39 -10.71 3.42 14.52
C MET A 39 -9.91 4.73 14.36
N TYR A 40 -9.33 5.25 15.44
CA TYR A 40 -8.43 6.40 15.41
C TYR A 40 -7.00 6.06 14.95
N LEU A 41 -6.64 4.77 14.87
CA LEU A 41 -5.30 4.34 14.47
C LEU A 41 -5.01 4.50 12.97
N GLY A 42 -6.04 4.73 12.13
CA GLY A 42 -5.86 4.86 10.68
C GLY A 42 -4.87 5.97 10.29
N GLY A 43 -4.94 7.14 10.96
CA GLY A 43 -4.02 8.25 10.72
C GLY A 43 -2.56 7.90 11.07
N PRO A 44 -2.26 7.51 12.33
CA PRO A 44 -0.93 7.09 12.72
C PRO A 44 -0.36 5.92 11.90
N LEU A 45 -1.15 4.90 11.58
CA LEU A 45 -0.71 3.76 10.75
C LEU A 45 -0.40 4.19 9.32
N GLY A 46 -1.18 5.11 8.74
CA GLY A 46 -0.90 5.70 7.43
C GLY A 46 0.43 6.47 7.43
N LEU A 47 0.66 7.30 8.45
CA LEU A 47 1.91 8.04 8.59
C LEU A 47 3.12 7.10 8.73
N LEU A 48 3.00 6.06 9.55
CA LEU A 48 4.00 5.00 9.69
C LEU A 48 4.30 4.33 8.35
N SER A 49 3.26 3.95 7.60
CA SER A 49 3.40 3.31 6.29
C SER A 49 4.22 4.15 5.32
N ILE A 50 3.90 5.44 5.19
CA ILE A 50 4.60 6.34 4.26
C ILE A 50 6.02 6.64 4.74
N GLY A 51 6.21 6.81 6.05
CA GLY A 51 7.55 6.97 6.64
C GLY A 51 8.46 5.77 6.35
N LEU A 52 7.94 4.55 6.55
CA LEU A 52 8.65 3.32 6.22
C LEU A 52 8.96 3.23 4.73
N MET A 53 7.97 3.48 3.86
CA MET A 53 8.19 3.50 2.41
C MET A 53 9.28 4.49 2.00
N ALA A 54 9.29 5.70 2.57
CA ALA A 54 10.29 6.72 2.27
C ALA A 54 11.72 6.30 2.68
N ILE A 55 11.85 5.51 3.75
CA ILE A 55 13.13 4.93 4.18
C ILE A 55 13.53 3.78 3.26
N LEU A 56 12.62 2.83 3.01
CA LEU A 56 12.87 1.61 2.24
C LEU A 56 13.23 1.91 0.77
N VAL A 57 12.71 2.99 0.20
CA VAL A 57 12.96 3.34 -1.20
C VAL A 57 14.44 3.53 -1.51
N ARG A 58 15.25 3.94 -0.51
CA ARG A 58 16.68 4.18 -0.70
C ARG A 58 17.45 2.89 -0.93
N GLY A 59 16.97 1.77 -0.39
CA GLY A 59 17.58 0.45 -0.55
C GLY A 59 16.97 -0.37 -1.68
N LEU A 60 15.64 -0.29 -1.86
CA LEU A 60 14.90 -1.13 -2.82
C LEU A 60 14.71 -0.47 -4.20
N GLY A 61 14.80 0.86 -4.28
CA GLY A 61 14.34 1.60 -5.45
C GLY A 61 12.81 1.65 -5.56
N LEU A 62 12.31 2.44 -6.51
CA LEU A 62 10.87 2.74 -6.64
C LEU A 62 10.06 1.56 -7.20
N LEU A 63 10.62 0.84 -8.18
CA LEU A 63 9.95 -0.28 -8.86
C LEU A 63 9.70 -1.43 -7.89
N MET A 64 10.77 -1.94 -7.26
CA MET A 64 10.68 -3.05 -6.33
C MET A 64 9.86 -2.70 -5.08
N LEU A 65 9.96 -1.47 -4.56
CA LEU A 65 9.12 -1.01 -3.45
C LEU A 65 7.64 -1.03 -3.82
N GLY A 66 7.28 -0.57 -5.02
CA GLY A 66 5.90 -0.60 -5.51
C GLY A 66 5.36 -2.03 -5.61
N VAL A 67 6.10 -2.91 -6.27
CA VAL A 67 5.74 -4.33 -6.43
C VAL A 67 5.59 -5.03 -5.07
N ALA A 68 6.56 -4.86 -4.18
CA ALA A 68 6.52 -5.44 -2.84
C ALA A 68 5.37 -4.89 -1.99
N SER A 69 5.11 -3.58 -2.07
CA SER A 69 3.99 -2.95 -1.35
C SER A 69 2.64 -3.47 -1.82
N THR A 70 2.42 -3.53 -3.13
CA THR A 70 1.15 -4.03 -3.68
C THR A 70 0.97 -5.52 -3.37
N ALA A 71 2.02 -6.33 -3.47
CA ALA A 71 1.98 -7.74 -3.06
C ALA A 71 1.62 -7.92 -1.58
N GLY A 72 2.25 -7.14 -0.69
CA GLY A 72 1.96 -7.15 0.74
C GLY A 72 0.54 -6.69 1.07
N GLN A 73 0.01 -5.68 0.37
CA GLN A 73 -1.37 -5.23 0.53
C GLN A 73 -2.39 -6.28 0.10
N LEU A 74 -2.16 -6.95 -1.03
CA LEU A 74 -3.04 -8.03 -1.50
C LEU A 74 -3.03 -9.22 -0.55
N LEU A 75 -1.84 -9.64 -0.11
CA LEU A 75 -1.71 -10.73 0.86
C LEU A 75 -2.35 -10.36 2.20
N GLY A 76 -2.08 -9.15 2.70
CA GLY A 76 -2.66 -8.63 3.94
C GLY A 76 -4.18 -8.55 3.88
N SER A 77 -4.74 -8.10 2.75
CA SER A 77 -6.20 -8.07 2.53
C SER A 77 -6.81 -9.46 2.65
N VAL A 78 -6.27 -10.45 1.93
CA VAL A 78 -6.79 -11.83 1.97
C VAL A 78 -6.65 -12.43 3.36
N LEU A 79 -5.51 -12.20 4.04
CA LEU A 79 -5.32 -12.67 5.41
C LEU A 79 -6.31 -12.04 6.39
N ILE A 80 -6.58 -10.74 6.28
CA ILE A 80 -7.56 -10.06 7.14
C ILE A 80 -8.97 -10.57 6.85
N ASP A 81 -9.33 -10.74 5.58
CA ASP A 81 -10.64 -11.25 5.17
C ASP A 81 -10.90 -12.67 5.70
N GLU A 82 -9.88 -13.53 5.71
CA GLU A 82 -9.97 -14.90 6.22
C GLU A 82 -9.94 -14.97 7.76
N LEU A 83 -9.04 -14.21 8.41
CA LEU A 83 -8.84 -14.27 9.87
C LEU A 83 -9.89 -13.48 10.65
N ILE A 84 -10.43 -12.42 10.06
CA ILE A 84 -11.39 -11.52 10.71
C ILE A 84 -12.59 -11.30 9.76
N PRO A 85 -13.44 -12.33 9.55
CA PRO A 85 -14.64 -12.22 8.73
C PRO A 85 -15.70 -11.35 9.43
N SER A 86 -15.47 -10.03 9.49
CA SER A 86 -16.17 -9.14 10.42
C SER A 86 -17.25 -8.25 9.80
N LEU A 87 -17.56 -8.36 8.51
CA LEU A 87 -18.66 -7.58 7.89
C LEU A 87 -19.41 -8.33 6.76
N GLY A 88 -19.51 -9.67 6.82
CA GLY A 88 -20.19 -10.44 5.77
C GLY A 88 -19.44 -10.48 4.43
N ASN A 89 -18.15 -10.15 4.44
CA ASN A 89 -17.30 -10.28 3.27
C ASN A 89 -17.08 -11.78 2.99
N THR A 90 -17.56 -12.25 1.84
CA THR A 90 -17.31 -13.62 1.40
C THR A 90 -16.04 -13.61 0.57
N VAL A 91 -15.02 -14.36 1.00
CA VAL A 91 -13.82 -14.54 0.18
C VAL A 91 -14.20 -15.37 -1.04
N TYR A 92 -14.37 -14.69 -2.17
CA TYR A 92 -14.67 -15.38 -3.42
C TYR A 92 -13.41 -16.06 -3.95
N LEU A 93 -13.60 -17.24 -4.57
CA LEU A 93 -12.53 -17.99 -5.23
C LEU A 93 -11.76 -17.11 -6.25
N VAL A 94 -12.47 -16.21 -6.94
CA VAL A 94 -11.88 -15.27 -7.90
C VAL A 94 -10.89 -14.30 -7.26
N THR A 95 -11.14 -13.86 -6.02
CA THR A 95 -10.24 -12.97 -5.27
C THR A 95 -8.94 -13.71 -4.92
N ILE A 96 -9.05 -14.96 -4.48
CA ILE A 96 -7.87 -15.81 -4.18
C ILE A 96 -7.04 -16.03 -5.45
N ILE A 97 -7.68 -16.39 -6.56
CA ILE A 97 -7.00 -16.61 -7.85
C ILE A 97 -6.35 -15.31 -8.34
N GLY A 98 -7.06 -14.18 -8.26
CA GLY A 98 -6.54 -12.86 -8.63
C GLY A 98 -5.32 -12.47 -7.79
N THR A 99 -5.38 -12.69 -6.48
CA THR A 99 -4.24 -12.45 -5.57
C THR A 99 -3.07 -13.35 -5.91
N LEU A 100 -3.28 -14.65 -6.12
CA LEU A 100 -2.22 -15.58 -6.53
C LEU A 100 -1.57 -15.14 -7.85
N PHE A 101 -2.38 -14.74 -8.84
CA PHE A 101 -1.89 -14.27 -10.12
C PHE A 101 -1.04 -12.99 -9.99
N ALA A 102 -1.51 -12.03 -9.18
CA ALA A 102 -0.77 -10.81 -8.89
C ALA A 102 0.54 -11.08 -8.15
N LEU A 103 0.55 -12.03 -7.21
CA LEU A 103 1.76 -12.46 -6.50
C LEU A 103 2.76 -13.13 -7.45
N VAL A 104 2.31 -13.98 -8.36
CA VAL A 104 3.16 -14.56 -9.41
C VAL A 104 3.72 -13.46 -10.30
N GLY A 105 2.90 -12.51 -10.73
CA GLY A 105 3.35 -11.34 -11.50
C GLY A 105 4.44 -10.56 -10.76
N ALA A 106 4.24 -10.29 -9.47
CA ALA A 106 5.22 -9.63 -8.61
C ALA A 106 6.55 -10.39 -8.55
N ILE A 107 6.51 -11.72 -8.36
CA ILE A 107 7.71 -12.56 -8.37
C ILE A 107 8.43 -12.46 -9.72
N VAL A 108 7.69 -12.58 -10.83
CA VAL A 108 8.26 -12.50 -12.18
C VAL A 108 8.94 -11.15 -12.43
N THR A 109 8.35 -10.05 -11.94
CA THR A 109 8.93 -8.70 -12.06
C THR A 109 10.29 -8.57 -11.37
N THR A 110 10.56 -9.32 -10.30
CA THR A 110 11.85 -9.25 -9.58
C THR A 110 12.99 -10.07 -10.22
N ILE A 111 12.68 -10.97 -11.16
CA ILE A 111 13.67 -11.85 -11.81
C ILE A 111 14.77 -11.09 -12.58
N PRO A 112 14.48 -10.04 -13.38
CA PRO A 112 15.50 -9.30 -14.13
C PRO A 112 16.51 -8.61 -13.21
N GLU A 113 16.02 -8.01 -12.11
CA GLU A 113 16.83 -7.31 -11.12
C GLU A 113 17.77 -8.30 -10.40
N TYR A 114 17.26 -9.47 -10.00
CA TYR A 114 18.07 -10.53 -9.40
C TYR A 114 19.19 -11.03 -10.34
N ARG A 115 18.89 -11.19 -11.64
CA ARG A 115 19.89 -11.60 -12.63
C ARG A 115 20.98 -10.55 -12.83
N ALA A 116 20.62 -9.28 -12.86
CA ALA A 116 21.56 -8.17 -13.00
C ALA A 116 22.54 -8.11 -11.80
N SER A 117 22.03 -8.18 -10.56
CA SER A 117 22.87 -8.19 -9.35
C SER A 117 23.82 -9.39 -9.29
N LYS A 118 23.33 -10.59 -9.66
CA LYS A 118 24.14 -11.82 -9.64
C LYS A 118 25.26 -11.79 -10.69
N MET A 119 25.03 -11.16 -11.85
CA MET A 119 26.05 -11.05 -12.88
C MET A 119 27.16 -10.07 -12.49
N ALA A 120 26.81 -8.93 -11.87
CA ALA A 120 27.78 -7.97 -11.36
C ALA A 120 28.73 -8.59 -10.32
N GLN A 121 28.18 -9.35 -9.37
CA GLN A 121 28.97 -10.05 -8.34
C GLN A 121 29.95 -11.08 -8.93
N ARG A 122 29.56 -11.75 -10.02
CA ARG A 122 30.42 -12.75 -10.68
C ARG A 122 31.62 -12.11 -11.38
N ILE A 123 31.48 -10.87 -11.86
CA ILE A 123 32.55 -10.12 -12.52
C ILE A 123 33.58 -9.65 -11.48
N GLU A 124 33.14 -9.08 -10.35
CA GLU A 124 34.03 -8.65 -9.25
C GLU A 124 34.88 -9.78 -8.66
N VAL A 125 34.35 -11.01 -8.59
CA VAL A 125 35.09 -12.18 -8.06
C VAL A 125 36.12 -12.72 -9.05
N SER A 126 36.02 -12.34 -10.33
CA SER A 126 36.94 -12.79 -11.39
C SER A 126 38.07 -11.81 -11.72
N GLU A 127 38.05 -10.61 -11.14
CA GLU A 127 39.17 -9.63 -11.13
C GLU A 127 40.05 -9.80 -9.88
#